data_AF-A0A1C3Y9T4-F1
#
_entry.id   AF-A0A1C3Y9T4-F1
#
_cell.length_a   1.000
_cell.length_b   1.000
_cell.length_c   1.000
_cell.angle_alpha   90.00
_cell.angle_beta   90.00
_cell.angle_gamma   90.00
#
_symmetry.space_group_name_H-M   'P 1'
#
loop_
_entity.id
_entity.type
_entity.pdbx_description
1 polymer ?
#
loop_
_entity_poly.entity_id
_entity_poly.type
_entity_poly.pdbx_seq_one_letter_code
_entity_poly.pdbx_strand_id
1 'polypeptide(L)'
;MQSNVSLGDLGAGIGVSLQQVQKYESGKNRVSASMLYELANCLKIPVSRFFEGLPDPETTQGQQIITEIDEKIAYISTAEGRRLIDDVLLLSPRVRSRIVALVSSIVDEEMEEQKPVGSSAGS
;
A
#
# COMPACT_ATOMS: atom_id res chain seq x y z
N MET A 1 27.76 -12.34 -2.46
CA MET A 1 27.85 -13.71 -1.90
C MET A 1 26.53 -14.40 -2.20
N GLN A 2 26.55 -15.40 -3.08
CA GLN A 2 25.38 -16.24 -3.35
C GLN A 2 25.22 -17.18 -2.15
N SER A 3 24.21 -16.94 -1.32
CA SER A 3 23.84 -17.84 -0.23
C SER A 3 23.33 -19.15 -0.84
N ASN A 4 24.03 -20.24 -0.57
CA ASN A 4 23.80 -21.58 -1.11
C ASN A 4 22.60 -22.29 -0.44
N VAL A 5 21.53 -21.53 -0.12
CA VAL A 5 20.31 -22.02 0.54
C VAL A 5 19.27 -22.22 -0.55
N SER A 6 18.80 -23.46 -0.71
CA SER A 6 17.71 -23.77 -1.62
C SER A 6 16.42 -23.09 -1.13
N LEU A 7 15.57 -22.61 -2.04
CA LEU A 7 14.24 -22.08 -1.71
C LEU A 7 13.42 -23.03 -0.81
N GLY A 8 13.64 -24.33 -0.93
CA GLY A 8 13.01 -25.36 -0.09
C GLY A 8 13.47 -25.34 1.36
N ASP A 9 14.74 -25.07 1.59
CA ASP A 9 15.32 -24.96 2.93
C ASP A 9 14.88 -23.66 3.61
N LEU A 10 14.72 -22.60 2.82
CA LEU A 10 14.19 -21.32 3.28
C LEU A 10 12.74 -21.47 3.76
N GLY A 11 11.86 -22.05 2.92
CA GLY A 11 10.45 -22.27 3.27
C GLY A 11 10.27 -23.16 4.51
N ALA A 12 11.09 -24.21 4.65
CA ALA A 12 11.08 -25.07 5.84
C ALA A 12 11.55 -24.31 7.11
N GLY A 13 12.50 -23.39 6.98
CA GLY A 13 13.03 -22.58 8.10
C GLY A 13 12.06 -21.52 8.64
N ILE A 14 11.11 -21.05 7.82
CA ILE A 14 10.09 -20.05 8.20
C ILE A 14 8.66 -20.61 8.25
N GLY A 15 8.48 -21.93 8.10
CA GLY A 15 7.17 -22.58 8.14
C GLY A 15 6.25 -22.25 6.97
N VAL A 16 6.81 -21.89 5.81
CA VAL A 16 6.10 -21.46 4.61
C VAL A 16 6.33 -22.44 3.45
N SER A 17 5.28 -22.75 2.68
CA SER A 17 5.40 -23.70 1.57
C SER A 17 6.28 -23.15 0.43
N LEU A 18 6.92 -24.05 -0.33
CA LEU A 18 7.75 -23.70 -1.49
C LEU A 18 7.01 -22.81 -2.50
N GLN A 19 5.73 -23.11 -2.75
CA GLN A 19 4.88 -22.30 -3.63
C GLN A 19 4.65 -20.88 -3.08
N GLN A 20 4.61 -20.73 -1.77
CA GLN A 20 4.39 -19.45 -1.12
C GLN A 20 5.68 -18.61 -1.11
N VAL A 21 6.86 -19.24 -0.97
CA VAL A 21 8.16 -18.57 -1.19
C VAL A 21 8.26 -18.08 -2.64
N GLN A 22 7.87 -18.89 -3.63
CA GLN A 22 7.81 -18.45 -5.04
C GLN A 22 6.84 -17.28 -5.28
N LYS A 23 5.73 -17.21 -4.54
CA LYS A 23 4.80 -16.08 -4.59
C LYS A 23 5.38 -14.81 -3.97
N TYR A 24 6.27 -14.92 -2.99
CA TYR A 24 7.01 -13.79 -2.43
C TYR A 24 8.09 -13.31 -3.38
N GLU A 25 8.88 -14.22 -3.97
CA GLU A 25 9.91 -13.86 -4.95
C GLU A 25 9.33 -13.18 -6.19
N SER A 26 8.18 -13.65 -6.67
CA SER A 26 7.49 -13.06 -7.82
C SER A 26 6.69 -11.80 -7.49
N GLY A 27 6.69 -11.35 -6.22
CA GLY A 27 5.94 -10.17 -5.76
C GLY A 27 4.42 -10.30 -5.82
N LYS A 28 3.88 -11.49 -6.13
CA LYS A 28 2.44 -11.76 -6.19
C LYS A 28 1.78 -11.68 -4.81
N ASN A 29 2.53 -12.00 -3.75
CA ASN A 29 2.12 -11.84 -2.36
C ASN A 29 3.03 -10.85 -1.66
N ARG A 30 2.43 -9.91 -0.90
CA ARG A 30 3.18 -9.05 0.02
C ARG A 30 3.68 -9.86 1.21
N VAL A 31 4.89 -9.56 1.66
CA VAL A 31 5.51 -10.14 2.85
C VAL A 31 5.23 -9.20 4.03
N SER A 32 4.79 -9.72 5.17
CA SER A 32 4.63 -8.92 6.38
C SER A 32 5.98 -8.56 6.99
N ALA A 33 6.06 -7.46 7.75
CA ALA A 33 7.30 -7.07 8.43
C ALA A 33 7.84 -8.17 9.37
N SER A 34 6.94 -8.90 10.04
CA SER A 34 7.29 -10.06 10.88
C SER A 34 7.95 -11.18 10.07
N MET A 35 7.40 -11.50 8.89
CA MET A 35 7.94 -12.53 8.01
C MET A 35 9.28 -12.11 7.39
N LEU A 36 9.43 -10.83 7.04
CA LEU A 36 10.69 -10.27 6.54
C LEU A 36 11.80 -10.36 7.60
N TYR A 37 11.45 -10.13 8.87
CA TYR A 37 12.36 -10.30 10.00
C TYR A 37 12.77 -11.77 10.22
N GLU A 38 11.81 -12.70 10.14
CA GLU A 38 12.11 -14.14 10.22
C GLU A 38 13.00 -14.62 9.07
N LEU A 39 12.75 -14.13 7.86
CA LEU A 39 13.60 -14.37 6.68
C LEU A 39 15.03 -13.84 6.88
N ALA A 40 15.17 -12.62 7.40
CA ALA A 40 16.47 -12.02 7.72
C ALA A 40 17.24 -12.88 8.74
N ASN A 41 16.55 -13.36 9.77
CA ASN A 41 17.12 -14.21 10.81
C ASN A 41 17.53 -15.59 10.26
N CYS A 42 16.70 -16.19 9.40
CA CYS A 42 16.99 -17.46 8.73
C CYS A 42 18.23 -17.35 7.81
N LEU A 43 18.30 -16.27 7.04
CA LEU A 43 19.41 -15.97 6.12
C LEU A 43 20.66 -15.42 6.81
N LYS A 44 20.58 -15.11 8.13
CA LYS A 44 21.65 -14.48 8.92
C LYS A 44 22.17 -13.18 8.31
N ILE A 45 21.27 -12.36 7.77
CA ILE A 45 21.57 -11.03 7.23
C ILE A 45 20.76 -9.97 7.99
N PRO A 46 21.24 -8.72 8.07
CA PRO A 46 20.42 -7.62 8.56
C PRO A 46 19.17 -7.45 7.70
N VAL A 47 18.01 -7.16 8.32
CA VAL A 47 16.75 -6.93 7.59
C VAL A 47 16.85 -5.77 6.57
N SER A 48 17.72 -4.80 6.84
CA SER A 48 18.01 -3.67 5.94
C SER A 48 18.57 -4.11 4.59
N ARG A 49 19.21 -5.29 4.50
CA ARG A 49 19.77 -5.84 3.26
C ARG A 49 18.70 -6.04 2.17
N PHE A 50 17.46 -6.33 2.54
CA PHE A 50 16.34 -6.49 1.60
C PHE A 50 15.93 -5.19 0.89
N PHE A 51 16.34 -4.04 1.42
CA PHE A 51 15.98 -2.72 0.90
C PHE A 51 17.15 -2.02 0.20
N GLU A 52 18.33 -2.65 0.14
CA GLU A 52 19.49 -2.10 -0.56
C GLU A 52 19.22 -1.99 -2.07
N GLY A 53 19.39 -0.79 -2.63
CA GLY A 53 19.18 -0.53 -4.05
C GLY A 53 17.73 -0.21 -4.44
N LEU A 54 16.81 -0.18 -3.47
CA LEU A 54 15.52 0.47 -3.67
C LEU A 54 15.72 1.99 -3.71
N PRO A 55 14.95 2.72 -4.54
CA PRO A 55 14.99 4.18 -4.56
C PRO A 55 14.69 4.71 -3.15
N ASP A 56 15.53 5.64 -2.70
CA ASP A 56 15.34 6.29 -1.41
C ASP A 56 14.01 7.05 -1.45
N PRO A 57 13.06 6.78 -0.53
CA PRO A 57 11.77 7.47 -0.48
C PRO A 57 11.91 9.01 -0.42
N GLU A 58 13.07 9.52 0.01
CA GLU A 58 13.37 10.95 0.09
C GLU A 58 13.56 11.66 -1.27
N THR A 59 13.60 10.93 -2.39
CA THR A 59 13.64 11.53 -3.74
C THR A 59 12.24 11.91 -4.25
N THR A 60 11.62 12.88 -3.59
CA THR A 60 10.57 13.85 -4.00
C THR A 60 9.25 13.38 -4.66
N GLN A 61 9.17 12.21 -5.30
CA GLN A 61 7.90 11.63 -5.81
C GLN A 61 7.45 10.41 -5.00
N GLY A 62 8.40 9.67 -4.40
CA GLY A 62 8.12 8.52 -3.54
C GLY A 62 7.42 8.94 -2.24
N GLN A 63 7.91 9.98 -1.56
CA GLN A 63 7.34 10.46 -0.30
C GLN A 63 5.85 10.84 -0.41
N GLN A 64 5.45 11.55 -1.48
CA GLN A 64 4.05 11.97 -1.67
C GLN A 64 3.12 10.77 -1.91
N ILE A 65 3.54 9.81 -2.74
CA ILE A 65 2.79 8.59 -3.03
C ILE A 65 2.72 7.69 -1.78
N ILE A 66 3.79 7.58 -1.01
CA ILE A 66 3.84 6.81 0.24
C ILE A 66 2.93 7.44 1.29
N THR A 67 2.99 8.76 1.50
CA THR A 67 2.12 9.47 2.44
C THR A 67 0.64 9.33 2.07
N GLU A 68 0.27 9.50 0.79
CA GLU A 68 -1.11 9.30 0.35
C GLU A 68 -1.60 7.85 0.52
N ILE A 69 -0.73 6.87 0.30
CA ILE A 69 -1.05 5.45 0.52
C ILE A 69 -1.24 5.19 2.01
N ASP A 70 -0.38 5.74 2.87
CA ASP A 70 -0.44 5.60 4.32
C ASP A 70 -1.70 6.26 4.90
N GLU A 71 -2.09 7.44 4.43
CA GLU A 71 -3.32 8.13 4.83
C GLU A 71 -4.57 7.32 4.44
N LYS A 72 -4.60 6.79 3.21
CA LYS A 72 -5.70 5.92 2.75
C LYS A 72 -5.77 4.64 3.59
N ILE A 73 -4.63 4.00 3.89
CA ILE A 73 -4.59 2.80 4.73
C ILE A 73 -5.04 3.11 6.16
N ALA A 74 -4.62 4.24 6.72
CA ALA A 74 -5.03 4.69 8.04
C ALA A 74 -6.55 4.92 8.10
N TYR A 75 -7.13 5.60 7.11
CA TYR A 75 -8.56 5.83 7.04
C TYR A 75 -9.36 4.53 6.87
N ILE A 76 -8.97 3.65 5.95
CA ILE A 76 -9.61 2.32 5.76
C ILE A 76 -9.57 1.50 7.05
N SER A 77 -8.54 1.68 7.87
CA SER A 77 -8.39 0.98 9.14
C SER A 77 -9.30 1.53 10.25
N THR A 78 -9.92 2.70 10.09
CA THR A 78 -10.90 3.24 11.07
C THR A 78 -12.19 2.44 11.09
N ALA A 79 -13.00 2.60 12.15
CA ALA A 79 -14.32 1.96 12.22
C ALA A 79 -15.27 2.46 11.11
N GLU A 80 -15.16 3.73 10.76
CA GLU A 80 -15.94 4.36 9.69
C GLU A 80 -15.53 3.82 8.31
N GLY A 81 -14.22 3.82 8.00
CA GLY A 81 -13.70 3.34 6.73
C GLY A 81 -14.03 1.87 6.46
N ARG A 82 -13.91 0.99 7.47
CA ARG A 82 -14.29 -0.42 7.33
C ARG A 82 -15.78 -0.58 7.04
N ARG A 83 -16.63 0.11 7.79
CA ARG A 83 -18.09 0.06 7.61
C ARG A 83 -18.48 0.52 6.20
N LEU A 84 -17.88 1.62 5.73
CA LEU A 84 -18.14 2.12 4.39
C LEU A 84 -17.79 1.08 3.31
N ILE A 85 -16.63 0.42 3.43
CA ILE A 85 -16.22 -0.63 2.49
C ILE A 85 -17.19 -1.80 2.52
N ASP A 86 -17.53 -2.29 3.71
CA ASP A 86 -18.44 -3.43 3.88
C ASP A 86 -19.81 -3.13 3.26
N ASP A 87 -20.37 -1.95 3.55
CA ASP A 87 -21.67 -1.51 3.02
C ASP A 87 -21.62 -1.37 1.48
N VAL A 88 -20.55 -0.80 0.93
CA VAL A 88 -20.38 -0.65 -0.54
C VAL A 88 -20.24 -2.00 -1.23
N LEU A 89 -19.56 -2.97 -0.61
CA LEU A 89 -19.37 -4.31 -1.19
C LEU A 89 -20.65 -5.13 -1.27
N LEU A 90 -21.65 -4.85 -0.42
CA LEU A 90 -22.99 -5.45 -0.47
C LEU A 90 -23.84 -4.94 -1.64
N LEU A 91 -23.44 -3.83 -2.28
CA LEU A 91 -24.21 -3.21 -3.37
C LEU A 91 -23.90 -3.83 -4.74
N SER A 92 -24.90 -3.83 -5.62
CA SER A 92 -24.70 -4.25 -7.00
C SER A 92 -23.66 -3.37 -7.72
N PRO A 93 -22.92 -3.90 -8.72
CA PRO A 93 -21.94 -3.12 -9.49
C PRO A 93 -22.51 -1.81 -10.05
N ARG A 94 -23.75 -1.86 -10.56
CA ARG A 94 -24.44 -0.68 -11.11
C ARG A 94 -24.67 0.40 -10.06
N VAL A 95 -25.00 0.03 -8.82
CA VAL A 95 -25.23 0.98 -7.73
C VAL A 95 -23.91 1.55 -7.22
N ARG A 96 -22.86 0.71 -7.09
CA ARG A 96 -21.51 1.17 -6.75
C ARG A 96 -21.02 2.26 -7.69
N SER A 97 -21.15 2.06 -9.01
CA SER A 97 -20.75 3.07 -10.00
C SER A 97 -21.51 4.40 -9.84
N ARG A 98 -22.80 4.36 -9.47
CA ARG A 98 -23.60 5.56 -9.22
C ARG A 98 -23.16 6.29 -7.95
N ILE A 99 -22.84 5.56 -6.88
CA ILE A 99 -22.34 6.15 -5.63
C ILE A 99 -20.98 6.80 -5.84
N VAL A 100 -20.07 6.12 -6.56
CA VAL A 100 -18.76 6.70 -6.89
C VAL A 100 -18.93 8.00 -7.68
N ALA A 101 -19.81 8.02 -8.69
CA ALA A 101 -20.08 9.24 -9.45
C ALA A 101 -20.64 10.39 -8.59
N LEU A 102 -21.53 10.07 -7.63
CA LEU A 102 -22.06 11.06 -6.69
C LEU A 102 -20.96 11.61 -5.77
N VAL A 103 -20.14 10.74 -5.19
CA VAL A 103 -19.02 11.15 -4.33
C VAL A 103 -18.03 12.00 -5.11
N SER A 104 -17.70 11.64 -6.36
CA SER A 104 -16.84 12.46 -7.21
C SER A 104 -17.43 13.86 -7.45
N SER A 105 -18.73 13.97 -7.75
CA SER A 105 -19.39 15.28 -7.92
C SER A 105 -19.26 16.16 -6.67
N ILE A 106 -19.47 15.58 -5.49
CA ILE A 106 -19.36 16.32 -4.22
C ILE A 106 -17.92 16.78 -3.97
N VAL A 107 -16.95 15.91 -4.25
CA VAL A 107 -15.52 16.26 -4.11
C VAL A 107 -15.14 17.39 -5.06
N ASP A 108 -15.61 17.34 -6.31
CA ASP A 108 -15.34 18.38 -7.30
C ASP A 108 -15.92 19.74 -6.84
N GLU A 109 -17.15 19.75 -6.31
CA GLU A 109 -17.80 20.95 -5.74
C GLU A 109 -17.01 21.52 -4.54
N GLU A 110 -16.59 20.69 -3.59
CA GLU A 110 -15.80 21.09 -2.41
C GLU A 110 -14.42 21.64 -2.80
N MET A 111 -13.83 21.12 -3.88
CA MET A 111 -12.55 21.61 -4.41
C MET A 111 -12.71 22.95 -5.13
N GLU A 112 -13.85 23.21 -5.79
CA GLU A 112 -14.16 24.49 -6.43
C GLU A 112 -14.42 25.62 -5.42
N GLU A 113 -15.08 25.32 -4.29
CA GLU A 113 -15.34 26.30 -3.22
C GLU A 113 -14.07 26.74 -2.46
N GLN A 114 -13.00 25.95 -2.49
CA GLN A 114 -11.71 26.27 -1.83
C GLN A 114 -10.78 27.15 -2.68
N LYS A 115 -11.17 27.53 -3.91
CA LYS A 115 -10.37 28.43 -4.74
C LYS A 115 -10.42 29.87 -4.17
N PRO A 116 -9.26 30.52 -3.90
CA PRO A 116 -9.27 31.83 -3.26
C PRO A 116 -9.93 32.87 -4.18
N VAL A 117 -10.98 33.50 -3.66
CA VAL A 117 -11.56 34.72 -4.23
C VAL A 117 -10.52 35.84 -4.08
N GLY A 118 -9.85 36.20 -5.17
CA GLY A 118 -9.15 37.48 -5.28
C GLY A 118 -7.71 37.44 -5.78
N SER A 119 -7.54 37.63 -7.07
CA SER A 119 -6.50 38.55 -7.56
C SER A 119 -7.05 39.33 -8.76
N SER A 120 -8.10 40.11 -8.50
CA SER A 120 -8.48 41.26 -9.31
C SER A 120 -8.26 42.53 -8.50
N ALA A 121 -7.01 42.97 -8.45
CA ALA A 121 -6.63 44.37 -8.27
C ALA A 121 -5.61 44.59 -9.40
N GLY A 122 -5.89 45.34 -10.46
CA GLY A 122 -6.41 46.70 -10.40
C GLY A 122 -5.26 47.64 -10.11
N SER A 123 -4.42 47.87 -11.13
CA SER A 123 -3.69 49.11 -11.46
C SER A 123 -2.61 48.82 -12.50
#